data_AF-A0A6A5SP91-F1
#
_entry.id   AF-A0A6A5SP91-F1
#
_cell.length_a   1.000
_cell.length_b   1.000
_cell.length_c   1.000
_cell.angle_alpha   90.00
_cell.angle_beta   90.00
_cell.angle_gamma   90.00
#
_symmetry.space_group_name_H-M   'P 1'
#
loop_
_entity.id
_entity.type
_entity.pdbx_description
1 polymer ?
#
loop_
_entity_poly.entity_id
_entity_poly.type
_entity_poly.pdbx_seq_one_letter_code
_entity_poly.pdbx_strand_id
1 'polypeptide(L)'
;MATVLPPKSSERPLSILNFISRFRSKKRKNGKPREIQTPQESHQDTRPPLIPAPLPLVLPEHQHTLSTLGWTTVTFPQSSQNYRPPSRSSLLESDFQAPGLGPHPLQTAYENLFAASQAFFNQQDEQKQQWKHKLGSEEGWSKIAGEKEFITLRTLEYCPEVLRGPAKRYWDLMGAHLSTTLGRISTSLGLPDGEEEGLRQYVGSCGVMQESNEKKTATMLRLFRYEGWEAKVVAEPHADLGLLSVVVGNVPGLEVWDAHSWFAVEKEVEKAGMKGASMLGGRQLERLSNGRYPAGGHRVVSYGLPNPSSSPLPESEDKKHRFSIVFVLRAHEPTIINSDTL
;
A
#
# COMPACT_ATOMS: atom_id res chain seq x y z
N MET A 1 58.98 -11.72 -5.48
CA MET A 1 57.75 -12.41 -5.07
C MET A 1 56.63 -11.39 -5.06
N ALA A 2 55.77 -11.42 -6.07
CA ALA A 2 54.67 -10.49 -6.26
C ALA A 2 53.39 -11.32 -6.41
N THR A 3 52.45 -11.12 -5.49
CA THR A 3 51.21 -11.90 -5.42
C THR A 3 50.12 -11.16 -6.19
N VAL A 4 49.60 -11.82 -7.22
CA VAL A 4 48.53 -11.36 -8.11
C VAL A 4 47.18 -11.47 -7.39
N LEU A 5 46.41 -10.39 -7.34
CA LEU A 5 45.01 -10.38 -6.91
C LEU A 5 44.08 -10.62 -8.12
N PRO A 6 43.01 -11.43 -7.98
CA PRO A 6 42.07 -11.69 -9.07
C PRO A 6 41.00 -10.58 -9.18
N PRO A 7 40.41 -10.37 -10.37
CA PRO A 7 39.54 -9.23 -10.65
C PRO A 7 38.05 -9.48 -10.38
N LYS A 8 37.38 -8.37 -10.02
CA LYS A 8 35.99 -7.93 -10.31
C LYS A 8 34.87 -8.99 -10.26
N SER A 9 34.05 -8.90 -9.22
CA SER A 9 32.71 -9.50 -9.19
C SER A 9 31.78 -8.82 -10.20
N SER A 10 31.16 -9.62 -11.04
CA SER A 10 30.17 -9.24 -12.04
C SER A 10 28.90 -8.66 -11.42
N GLU A 11 28.44 -7.55 -12.00
CA GLU A 11 27.08 -7.03 -11.83
C GLU A 11 26.08 -8.07 -12.37
N ARG A 12 25.23 -8.59 -11.48
CA ARG A 12 24.10 -9.45 -11.86
C ARG A 12 22.82 -8.62 -11.81
N PRO A 13 21.93 -8.71 -12.82
CA PRO A 13 20.62 -8.08 -12.75
C PRO A 13 19.79 -8.77 -11.65
N LEU A 14 19.48 -8.01 -10.59
CA LEU A 14 18.69 -8.48 -9.45
C LEU A 14 17.20 -8.43 -9.80
N SER A 15 16.67 -9.53 -10.30
CA SER A 15 15.23 -9.73 -10.50
C SER A 15 14.54 -9.99 -9.15
N ILE A 16 13.39 -9.35 -8.97
CA ILE A 16 12.43 -9.52 -7.86
C ILE A 16 12.03 -10.99 -7.66
N LEU A 17 12.24 -11.87 -8.65
CA LEU A 17 12.09 -13.32 -8.51
C LEU A 17 12.94 -13.94 -7.38
N ASN A 18 14.07 -13.33 -7.01
CA ASN A 18 14.85 -13.75 -5.84
C ASN A 18 14.27 -13.32 -4.50
N PHE A 19 13.29 -12.39 -4.47
CA PHE A 19 12.56 -12.07 -3.24
C PHE A 19 11.75 -13.29 -2.81
N ILE A 20 10.98 -13.86 -3.73
CA ILE A 20 10.03 -14.95 -3.43
C ILE A 20 10.75 -16.29 -3.22
N SER A 21 11.87 -16.55 -3.90
CA SER A 21 12.63 -17.81 -3.72
C SER A 21 13.26 -17.95 -2.31
N ARG A 22 13.56 -16.82 -1.64
CA ARG A 22 14.04 -16.83 -0.24
C ARG A 22 12.96 -17.25 0.75
N PHE A 23 11.66 -17.19 0.40
CA PHE A 23 10.55 -17.62 1.25
C PHE A 23 10.40 -19.14 1.38
N ARG A 24 11.10 -19.95 0.56
CA ARG A 24 11.04 -21.43 0.65
C ARG A 24 12.31 -22.08 1.24
N SER A 25 13.36 -21.33 1.51
CA SER A 25 14.69 -21.88 1.76
C SER A 25 15.30 -21.41 3.08
N LYS A 26 14.73 -21.81 4.22
CA LYS A 26 15.45 -21.77 5.52
C LYS A 26 14.91 -22.80 6.53
N LYS A 27 14.71 -24.05 6.11
CA LYS A 27 14.65 -25.19 7.04
C LYS A 27 16.07 -25.51 7.50
N ARG A 28 16.58 -24.76 8.48
CA ARG A 28 17.89 -25.02 9.12
C ARG A 28 17.81 -26.33 9.89
N LYS A 29 18.43 -27.39 9.35
CA LYS A 29 18.89 -28.55 10.11
C LYS A 29 20.03 -28.08 11.03
N ASN A 30 19.79 -28.02 12.33
CA ASN A 30 20.73 -28.39 13.40
C ASN A 30 20.19 -27.88 14.74
N GLY A 31 19.52 -28.78 15.48
CA GLY A 31 19.06 -28.56 16.84
C GLY A 31 18.68 -29.91 17.45
N LYS A 32 19.21 -30.19 18.64
CA LYS A 32 19.17 -31.45 19.41
C LYS A 32 17.76 -32.08 19.54
N PRO A 33 17.67 -33.42 19.75
CA PRO A 33 16.39 -34.09 19.94
C PRO A 33 15.72 -33.57 21.22
N ARG A 34 14.63 -32.83 21.04
CA ARG A 34 13.73 -32.41 22.11
C ARG A 34 12.45 -33.25 21.98
N GLU A 35 11.91 -33.68 23.11
CA GLU A 35 10.78 -34.59 23.25
C GLU A 35 9.68 -34.39 22.21
N ILE A 36 9.17 -35.52 21.72
CA ILE A 36 8.14 -35.68 20.70
C ILE A 36 6.86 -35.04 21.22
N GLN A 37 6.68 -33.74 20.94
CA GLN A 37 5.36 -33.16 20.84
C GLN A 37 4.77 -33.69 19.54
N THR A 38 3.63 -34.35 19.66
CA THR A 38 2.81 -34.84 18.56
C THR A 38 2.74 -33.78 17.45
N PRO A 39 2.96 -34.13 16.17
CA PRO A 39 2.83 -33.17 15.08
C PRO A 39 1.41 -32.60 15.16
N GLN A 40 1.30 -31.31 15.47
CA GLN A 40 0.05 -30.57 15.27
C GLN A 40 -0.35 -30.84 13.82
N GLU A 41 -1.43 -31.59 13.63
CA GLU A 41 -2.02 -31.83 12.33
C GLU A 41 -2.25 -30.45 11.72
N SER A 42 -1.43 -30.08 10.74
CA SER A 42 -1.68 -28.89 9.95
C SER A 42 -3.04 -29.12 9.31
N HIS A 43 -4.07 -28.46 9.82
CA HIS A 43 -5.40 -28.49 9.22
C HIS A 43 -5.23 -28.14 7.74
N GLN A 44 -5.27 -29.17 6.89
CA GLN A 44 -5.18 -28.99 5.45
C GLN A 44 -6.49 -28.32 5.04
N ASP A 45 -6.38 -27.17 4.39
CA ASP A 45 -7.55 -26.51 3.82
C ASP A 45 -8.17 -27.43 2.77
N THR A 46 -9.36 -27.98 3.06
CA THR A 46 -10.07 -28.91 2.19
C THR A 46 -10.84 -28.21 1.07
N ARG A 47 -10.86 -26.87 1.04
CA ARG A 47 -11.58 -26.09 0.03
C ARG A 47 -10.83 -26.13 -1.31
N PRO A 48 -11.53 -25.96 -2.45
CA PRO A 48 -10.89 -25.86 -3.77
C PRO A 48 -9.82 -24.76 -3.80
N PRO A 49 -8.74 -24.89 -4.60
CA PRO A 49 -7.74 -23.83 -4.75
C PRO A 49 -8.35 -22.55 -5.34
N LEU A 50 -7.71 -21.39 -5.10
CA LEU A 50 -8.14 -20.14 -5.71
C LEU A 50 -8.00 -20.19 -7.23
N ILE A 51 -9.00 -19.68 -7.93
CA ILE A 51 -8.98 -19.53 -9.39
C ILE A 51 -8.01 -18.38 -9.74
N PRO A 52 -7.11 -18.56 -10.72
CA PRO A 52 -6.25 -17.47 -11.17
C PRO A 52 -7.07 -16.30 -11.72
N ALA A 53 -7.02 -15.14 -11.04
CA ALA A 53 -7.67 -13.91 -11.45
C ALA A 53 -6.70 -12.74 -11.23
N PRO A 54 -5.95 -12.29 -12.26
CA PRO A 54 -4.96 -11.24 -12.10
C PRO A 54 -5.56 -9.94 -11.57
N LEU A 55 -4.97 -9.42 -10.50
CA LEU A 55 -5.29 -8.14 -9.90
C LEU A 55 -4.74 -7.00 -10.77
N PRO A 56 -5.53 -5.94 -11.03
CA PRO A 56 -5.09 -4.81 -11.83
C PRO A 56 -3.92 -4.08 -11.16
N LEU A 57 -2.97 -3.58 -11.96
CA LEU A 57 -1.79 -2.83 -11.50
C LEU A 57 -0.85 -3.60 -10.55
N VAL A 58 -1.03 -4.91 -10.37
CA VAL A 58 -0.13 -5.76 -9.60
C VAL A 58 0.79 -6.53 -10.56
N LEU A 59 2.09 -6.53 -10.29
CA LEU A 59 3.05 -7.28 -11.12
C LEU A 59 2.73 -8.78 -11.10
N PRO A 60 2.94 -9.52 -12.21
CA PRO A 60 2.68 -10.96 -12.28
C PRO A 60 3.29 -11.76 -11.11
N GLU A 61 4.52 -11.45 -10.72
CA GLU A 61 5.22 -12.09 -9.60
C GLU A 61 4.58 -11.79 -8.23
N HIS A 62 3.80 -10.73 -8.09
CA HIS A 62 3.18 -10.30 -6.83
C HIS A 62 1.70 -10.70 -6.71
N GLN A 63 1.13 -11.32 -7.74
CA GLN A 63 -0.31 -11.64 -7.81
C GLN A 63 -0.82 -12.51 -6.65
N HIS A 64 0.04 -13.41 -6.13
CA HIS A 64 -0.33 -14.34 -5.06
C HIS A 64 -0.08 -13.79 -3.64
N THR A 65 0.58 -12.65 -3.49
CA THR A 65 0.98 -12.17 -2.16
C THR A 65 -0.24 -11.70 -1.37
N LEU A 66 -1.27 -11.15 -2.04
CA LEU A 66 -2.47 -10.68 -1.35
C LEU A 66 -3.24 -11.84 -0.69
N SER A 67 -3.41 -12.98 -1.38
CA SER A 67 -4.12 -14.15 -0.82
C SER A 67 -3.30 -14.94 0.19
N THR A 68 -1.96 -14.86 0.14
CA THR A 68 -1.07 -15.63 1.03
C THR A 68 -0.59 -14.84 2.25
N LEU A 69 -0.33 -13.54 2.09
CA LEU A 69 0.24 -12.66 3.12
C LEU A 69 -0.69 -11.53 3.54
N GLY A 70 -1.81 -11.33 2.83
CA GLY A 70 -2.75 -10.25 3.11
C GLY A 70 -2.32 -8.88 2.56
N TRP A 71 -1.26 -8.81 1.76
CA TRP A 71 -0.80 -7.57 1.14
C TRP A 71 -0.11 -7.80 -0.21
N THR A 72 -0.09 -6.77 -1.06
CA THR A 72 0.62 -6.73 -2.33
C THR A 72 1.04 -5.30 -2.69
N THR A 73 1.74 -5.13 -3.82
CA THR A 73 2.14 -3.82 -4.33
C THR A 73 1.34 -3.44 -5.56
N VAL A 74 0.85 -2.20 -5.61
CA VAL A 74 0.29 -1.57 -6.80
C VAL A 74 1.40 -0.81 -7.51
N THR A 75 1.63 -1.09 -8.78
CA THR A 75 2.65 -0.47 -9.63
C THR A 75 2.02 0.22 -10.82
N PHE A 76 2.55 1.38 -11.20
CA PHE A 76 2.06 2.13 -12.35
C PHE A 76 2.94 1.86 -13.58
N PRO A 77 2.36 1.74 -14.79
CA PRO A 77 3.12 1.67 -16.02
C PRO A 77 4.10 2.85 -16.09
N GLN A 78 5.40 2.55 -16.17
CA GLN A 78 6.41 3.59 -16.33
C GLN A 78 6.42 4.02 -17.80
N SER A 79 6.40 5.33 -18.06
CA SER A 79 6.69 5.85 -19.40
C SER A 79 8.08 5.34 -19.80
N SER A 80 8.18 4.68 -20.94
CA SER A 80 9.36 3.98 -21.46
C SER A 80 10.61 4.85 -21.65
N GLN A 81 10.55 6.14 -21.33
CA GLN A 81 11.66 7.09 -21.44
C GLN A 81 12.77 6.90 -20.39
N ASN A 82 12.49 6.26 -19.25
CA ASN A 82 13.49 6.05 -18.18
C ASN A 82 14.06 4.63 -18.12
N TYR A 83 13.57 3.70 -18.94
CA TYR A 83 14.21 2.40 -19.08
C TYR A 83 15.44 2.57 -19.97
N ARG A 84 16.62 2.75 -19.37
CA ARG A 84 17.88 2.46 -20.08
C ARG A 84 18.02 0.94 -20.08
N PRO A 85 17.71 0.21 -21.18
CA PRO A 85 18.11 -1.18 -21.25
C PRO A 85 19.63 -1.25 -21.08
N PRO A 86 20.16 -2.30 -20.42
CA PRO A 86 21.59 -2.54 -20.42
C PRO A 86 22.05 -2.64 -21.87
N SER A 87 23.00 -1.78 -22.22
CA SER A 87 23.53 -1.51 -23.55
C SER A 87 23.80 -2.80 -24.33
N ARG A 88 22.85 -3.17 -25.20
CA ARG A 88 23.13 -4.01 -26.36
C ARG A 88 23.19 -3.11 -27.57
N SER A 89 24.41 -3.00 -28.12
CA SER A 89 24.71 -2.45 -29.42
C SER A 89 23.77 -3.07 -30.46
N SER A 90 22.83 -2.27 -30.97
CA SER A 90 22.08 -2.57 -32.17
C SER A 90 21.70 -1.27 -32.84
N LEU A 91 22.52 -0.89 -33.82
CA LEU A 91 22.18 0.11 -34.81
C LEU A 91 20.98 -0.40 -35.63
N LEU A 92 20.09 0.53 -35.99
CA LEU A 92 18.93 0.38 -36.87
C LEU A 92 17.67 -0.18 -36.20
N GLU A 93 16.89 0.71 -35.58
CA GLU A 93 15.42 0.60 -35.63
C GLU A 93 14.78 1.99 -35.52
N SER A 94 13.80 2.19 -36.38
CA SER A 94 13.24 3.43 -36.90
C SER A 94 12.33 4.20 -35.92
N ASP A 95 12.32 5.53 -36.10
CA ASP A 95 11.58 6.59 -35.39
C ASP A 95 10.03 6.48 -35.41
N PHE A 96 9.47 5.42 -34.82
CA PHE A 96 8.08 5.45 -34.35
C PHE A 96 8.06 5.64 -32.83
N GLN A 97 8.31 6.88 -32.37
CA GLN A 97 7.97 7.28 -31.01
C GLN A 97 6.45 7.32 -30.91
N ALA A 98 5.85 6.23 -30.42
CA ALA A 98 4.48 6.25 -29.93
C ALA A 98 4.35 7.42 -28.93
N PRO A 99 3.30 8.26 -29.01
CA PRO A 99 3.11 9.36 -28.08
C PRO A 99 3.20 8.81 -26.66
N GLY A 100 4.18 9.32 -25.91
CA GLY A 100 4.51 8.79 -24.59
C GLY A 100 3.26 8.72 -23.73
N LEU A 101 2.86 7.51 -23.33
CA LEU A 101 1.80 7.31 -22.36
C LEU A 101 2.22 8.08 -21.11
N GLY A 102 1.49 9.16 -20.82
CA GLY A 102 1.70 9.99 -19.63
C GLY A 102 1.50 9.18 -18.35
N PRO A 103 1.74 9.80 -17.18
CA PRO A 103 1.55 9.13 -15.89
C PRO A 103 0.13 8.57 -15.76
N HIS A 104 0.01 7.42 -15.09
CA HIS A 104 -1.28 6.79 -14.84
C HIS A 104 -2.19 7.73 -14.03
N PRO A 105 -3.52 7.80 -14.26
CA PRO A 105 -4.40 8.75 -13.57
C PRO A 105 -4.36 8.67 -12.03
N LEU A 106 -4.29 7.45 -11.47
CA LEU A 106 -4.11 7.26 -10.02
C LEU A 106 -2.77 7.82 -9.52
N GLN A 107 -1.72 7.74 -10.34
CA GLN A 107 -0.42 8.29 -10.00
C GLN A 107 -0.50 9.80 -9.86
N THR A 108 -0.99 10.47 -10.90
CA THR A 108 -1.20 11.93 -10.87
C THR A 108 -2.11 12.34 -9.71
N ALA A 109 -3.16 11.56 -9.42
CA ALA A 109 -4.08 11.87 -8.34
C ALA A 109 -3.43 11.83 -6.95
N TYR A 110 -2.62 10.80 -6.65
CA TYR A 110 -1.94 10.77 -5.34
C TYR A 110 -0.81 11.81 -5.26
N GLU A 111 -0.11 12.11 -6.37
CA GLU A 111 0.92 13.15 -6.41
C GLU A 111 0.32 14.54 -6.12
N ASN A 112 -0.82 14.85 -6.74
CA ASN A 112 -1.57 16.09 -6.47
C ASN A 112 -2.10 16.14 -5.03
N LEU A 113 -2.59 15.01 -4.51
CA LEU A 113 -3.06 14.92 -3.13
C LEU A 113 -1.91 15.09 -2.12
N PHE A 114 -0.71 14.60 -2.42
CA PHE A 114 0.46 14.87 -1.59
C PHE A 114 0.82 16.36 -1.55
N ALA A 115 0.82 17.03 -2.70
CA ALA A 115 1.11 18.47 -2.77
C ALA A 115 0.08 19.27 -1.94
N ALA A 116 -1.20 18.93 -2.08
CA ALA A 116 -2.27 19.55 -1.31
C ALA A 116 -2.19 19.24 0.20
N SER A 117 -1.85 18.00 0.56
CA SER A 117 -1.61 17.56 1.94
C SER A 117 -0.48 18.35 2.60
N GLN A 118 0.65 18.52 1.90
CA GLN A 118 1.77 19.33 2.37
C GLN A 118 1.35 20.79 2.57
N ALA A 119 0.62 21.36 1.60
CA ALA A 119 0.11 22.73 1.72
C ALA A 119 -0.84 22.89 2.92
N PHE A 120 -1.70 21.91 3.20
CA PHE A 120 -2.55 21.89 4.39
C PHE A 120 -1.73 21.83 5.68
N PHE A 121 -0.79 20.89 5.80
CA PHE A 121 -0.03 20.71 7.03
C PHE A 121 0.96 21.85 7.32
N ASN A 122 1.39 22.59 6.28
CA ASN A 122 2.20 23.79 6.42
C ASN A 122 1.42 25.01 6.95
N GLN A 123 0.10 24.93 7.07
CA GLN A 123 -0.71 25.96 7.73
C GLN A 123 -0.41 26.02 9.24
N GLN A 124 -0.68 27.17 9.84
CA GLN A 124 -0.59 27.34 11.29
C GLN A 124 -1.61 26.45 12.01
N ASP A 125 -1.27 25.97 13.20
CA ASP A 125 -2.14 25.07 13.96
C ASP A 125 -3.50 25.71 14.24
N GLU A 126 -3.55 27.02 14.50
CA GLU A 126 -4.77 27.82 14.71
C GLU A 126 -5.74 27.71 13.52
N GLN A 127 -5.20 27.71 12.30
CA GLN A 127 -6.00 27.55 11.08
C GLN A 127 -6.51 26.11 10.92
N LYS A 128 -5.74 25.12 11.38
CA LYS A 128 -6.12 23.70 11.33
C LYS A 128 -7.11 23.31 12.44
N GLN A 129 -7.14 24.02 13.58
CA GLN A 129 -8.05 23.75 14.71
C GLN A 129 -9.53 23.68 14.30
N GLN A 130 -9.95 24.49 13.31
CA GLN A 130 -11.34 24.48 12.84
C GLN A 130 -11.78 23.13 12.26
N TRP A 131 -10.84 22.29 11.85
CA TRP A 131 -11.08 20.95 11.31
C TRP A 131 -11.03 19.86 12.37
N LYS A 132 -10.97 20.19 13.66
CA LYS A 132 -11.18 19.22 14.74
C LYS A 132 -12.64 18.79 14.76
N HIS A 133 -12.86 17.48 14.85
CA HIS A 133 -14.20 16.91 14.87
C HIS A 133 -14.53 16.25 16.20
N LYS A 134 -15.83 16.19 16.53
CA LYS A 134 -16.33 15.52 17.74
C LYS A 134 -16.07 14.00 17.77
N LEU A 135 -15.81 13.39 16.61
CA LEU A 135 -15.46 11.96 16.50
C LEU A 135 -13.96 11.69 16.69
N GLY A 136 -13.17 12.70 17.07
CA GLY A 136 -11.74 12.54 17.30
C GLY A 136 -11.00 12.16 16.02
N SER A 137 -10.14 11.14 16.08
CA SER A 137 -9.32 10.72 14.93
C SER A 137 -10.10 10.07 13.79
N GLU A 138 -11.37 9.71 14.00
CA GLU A 138 -12.22 9.08 12.98
C GLU A 138 -12.67 10.07 11.89
N GLU A 139 -12.57 11.38 12.13
CA GLU A 139 -12.84 12.42 11.15
C GLU A 139 -12.19 13.74 11.57
N GLY A 140 -11.72 14.54 10.63
CA GLY A 140 -11.06 15.80 10.93
C GLY A 140 -9.59 15.67 11.33
N TRP A 141 -9.02 16.80 11.74
CA TRP A 141 -7.61 16.98 12.04
C TRP A 141 -7.29 16.63 13.49
N SER A 142 -6.17 15.94 13.67
CA SER A 142 -5.60 15.53 14.96
C SER A 142 -4.08 15.71 14.94
N LYS A 143 -3.51 16.08 16.09
CA LYS A 143 -2.08 16.28 16.25
C LYS A 143 -1.59 15.64 17.54
N ILE A 144 -0.51 14.89 17.44
CA ILE A 144 0.24 14.28 18.54
C ILE A 144 1.65 14.85 18.45
N ALA A 145 1.95 15.80 19.33
CA ALA A 145 3.21 16.55 19.29
C ALA A 145 4.43 15.60 19.41
N GLY A 146 5.42 15.79 18.54
CA GLY A 146 6.62 14.96 18.49
C GLY A 146 6.44 13.63 17.75
N GLU A 147 5.23 13.28 17.31
CA GLU A 147 4.95 12.02 16.62
C GLU A 147 4.39 12.24 15.20
N LYS A 148 3.19 12.83 15.11
CA LYS A 148 2.47 12.98 13.86
C LYS A 148 1.31 13.94 13.99
N GLU A 149 0.96 14.56 12.88
CA GLU A 149 -0.35 15.13 12.66
C GLU A 149 -1.03 14.47 11.47
N PHE A 150 -2.35 14.40 11.50
CA PHE A 150 -3.12 13.77 10.44
C PHE A 150 -4.51 14.38 10.33
N ILE A 151 -5.13 14.21 9.16
CA ILE A 151 -6.53 14.55 8.93
C ILE A 151 -7.25 13.36 8.31
N THR A 152 -8.40 13.00 8.86
CA THR A 152 -9.29 11.95 8.33
C THR A 152 -10.45 12.60 7.58
N LEU A 153 -10.55 12.34 6.29
CA LEU A 153 -11.59 12.86 5.41
C LEU A 153 -12.64 11.77 5.15
N ARG A 154 -13.92 12.16 5.14
CA ARG A 154 -15.05 11.26 4.84
C ARG A 154 -16.09 11.87 3.89
N THR A 155 -16.17 13.19 3.82
CA THR A 155 -17.11 13.93 2.97
C THR A 155 -16.46 15.22 2.45
N LEU A 156 -17.02 15.84 1.42
CA LEU A 156 -16.51 17.10 0.85
C LEU A 156 -16.92 18.32 1.67
N GLU A 157 -18.10 18.27 2.30
CA GLU A 157 -18.57 19.27 3.27
C GLU A 157 -17.56 19.48 4.40
N TYR A 158 -17.03 18.39 4.96
CA TYR A 158 -16.02 18.43 6.02
C TYR A 158 -14.58 18.20 5.49
N CYS A 159 -14.25 18.84 4.37
CA CYS A 159 -12.93 18.77 3.75
C CYS A 159 -12.33 20.18 3.56
N PRO A 160 -11.09 20.43 4.02
CA PRO A 160 -10.39 21.68 3.76
C PRO A 160 -10.36 22.03 2.27
N GLU A 161 -10.54 23.32 1.94
CA GLU A 161 -10.62 23.80 0.55
C GLU A 161 -9.44 23.32 -0.30
N VAL A 162 -8.21 23.43 0.25
CA VAL A 162 -6.97 23.00 -0.41
C VAL A 162 -6.95 21.50 -0.72
N LEU A 163 -7.66 20.69 0.06
CA LEU A 163 -7.73 19.24 -0.11
C LEU A 163 -8.92 18.79 -0.95
N ARG A 164 -10.01 19.59 -1.06
CA ARG A 164 -11.31 19.13 -1.58
C ARG A 164 -11.21 18.50 -2.97
N GLY A 165 -10.67 19.22 -3.95
CA GLY A 165 -10.51 18.73 -5.33
C GLY A 165 -9.59 17.50 -5.43
N PRO A 166 -8.33 17.57 -4.94
CA PRO A 166 -7.39 16.45 -4.97
C PRO A 166 -7.89 15.20 -4.23
N ALA A 167 -8.50 15.37 -3.05
CA ALA A 167 -9.04 14.28 -2.25
C ALA A 167 -10.19 13.58 -2.98
N LYS A 168 -11.16 14.35 -3.52
CA LYS A 168 -12.27 13.79 -4.31
C LYS A 168 -11.76 12.97 -5.48
N ARG A 169 -10.83 13.54 -6.26
CA ARG A 169 -10.28 12.89 -7.45
C ARG A 169 -9.57 11.58 -7.11
N TYR A 170 -8.73 11.59 -6.07
CA TYR A 170 -8.03 10.39 -5.63
C TYR A 170 -8.99 9.34 -5.08
N TRP A 171 -9.96 9.75 -4.27
CA TRP A 171 -10.97 8.85 -3.69
C TRP A 171 -11.76 8.14 -4.77
N ASP A 172 -12.33 8.87 -5.73
CA ASP A 172 -13.19 8.30 -6.77
C ASP A 172 -12.41 7.31 -7.65
N LEU A 173 -11.16 7.65 -8.02
CA LEU A 173 -10.30 6.77 -8.79
C LEU A 173 -9.88 5.53 -7.99
N MET A 174 -9.52 5.70 -6.71
CA MET A 174 -9.08 4.58 -5.86
C MET A 174 -10.25 3.67 -5.51
N GLY A 175 -11.43 4.21 -5.22
CA GLY A 175 -12.65 3.44 -4.99
C GLY A 175 -13.03 2.62 -6.21
N ALA A 176 -12.98 3.18 -7.42
CA ALA A 176 -13.19 2.43 -8.67
C ALA A 176 -12.15 1.31 -8.86
N HIS A 177 -10.88 1.60 -8.62
CA HIS A 177 -9.81 0.61 -8.69
C HIS A 177 -10.02 -0.54 -7.71
N LEU A 178 -10.32 -0.25 -6.44
CA LEU A 178 -10.54 -1.27 -5.41
C LEU A 178 -11.83 -2.05 -5.62
N SER A 179 -12.90 -1.45 -6.16
CA SER A 179 -14.09 -2.18 -6.59
C SER A 179 -13.76 -3.19 -7.70
N THR A 180 -12.95 -2.79 -8.68
CA THR A 180 -12.47 -3.70 -9.75
C THR A 180 -11.62 -4.83 -9.17
N THR A 181 -10.73 -4.52 -8.23
CA THR A 181 -9.91 -5.51 -7.52
C THR A 181 -10.78 -6.50 -6.74
N LEU A 182 -11.83 -6.05 -6.04
CA LEU A 182 -12.77 -6.93 -5.36
C LEU A 182 -13.53 -7.84 -6.33
N GLY A 183 -13.83 -7.37 -7.55
CA GLY A 183 -14.36 -8.21 -8.62
C GLY A 183 -13.41 -9.36 -8.96
N ARG A 184 -12.12 -9.08 -9.15
CA ARG A 184 -11.09 -10.12 -9.39
C ARG A 184 -10.93 -11.07 -8.23
N ILE A 185 -10.99 -10.58 -6.99
CA ILE A 185 -10.98 -11.43 -5.79
C ILE A 185 -12.22 -12.33 -5.78
N SER A 186 -13.40 -11.82 -6.14
CA SER A 186 -14.63 -12.62 -6.25
C SER A 186 -14.46 -13.76 -7.27
N THR A 187 -13.96 -13.45 -8.48
CA THR A 187 -13.62 -14.47 -9.48
C THR A 187 -12.66 -15.51 -8.93
N SER A 188 -11.63 -15.09 -8.17
CA SER A 188 -10.66 -16.03 -7.59
C SER A 188 -11.26 -17.00 -6.57
N LEU A 189 -12.33 -16.57 -5.89
CA LEU A 189 -13.07 -17.36 -4.91
C LEU A 189 -14.13 -18.27 -5.57
N GLY A 190 -14.34 -18.14 -6.89
CA GLY A 190 -15.44 -18.81 -7.58
C GLY A 190 -16.79 -18.12 -7.39
N LEU A 191 -16.79 -16.86 -6.95
CA LEU A 191 -17.98 -16.04 -6.80
C LEU A 191 -18.22 -15.20 -8.08
N PRO A 192 -19.48 -14.78 -8.35
CA PRO A 192 -19.76 -13.83 -9.43
C PRO A 192 -19.06 -12.48 -9.22
N ASP A 193 -18.74 -11.76 -10.30
CA ASP A 193 -18.04 -10.47 -10.28
C ASP A 193 -18.90 -9.27 -10.73
N GLY A 194 -20.22 -9.48 -10.81
CA GLY A 194 -21.22 -8.43 -11.04
C GLY A 194 -21.16 -7.32 -10.00
N GLU A 195 -21.64 -6.12 -10.34
CA GLU A 195 -21.55 -4.96 -9.44
C GLU A 195 -22.35 -5.15 -8.14
N GLU A 196 -23.50 -5.83 -8.25
CA GLU A 196 -24.41 -6.16 -7.16
C GLU A 196 -24.24 -7.61 -6.68
N GLU A 197 -23.14 -8.27 -7.05
CA GLU A 197 -22.85 -9.66 -6.70
C GLU A 197 -21.46 -9.82 -6.05
N GLY A 198 -21.16 -11.02 -5.57
CA GLY A 198 -19.85 -11.38 -5.02
C GLY A 198 -19.40 -10.43 -3.91
N LEU A 199 -18.14 -9.98 -3.94
CA LEU A 199 -17.63 -9.02 -2.96
C LEU A 199 -17.93 -7.56 -3.33
N ARG A 200 -18.33 -7.26 -4.58
CA ARG A 200 -18.59 -5.90 -5.05
C ARG A 200 -19.90 -5.34 -4.50
N GLN A 201 -20.88 -6.20 -4.21
CA GLN A 201 -22.13 -5.81 -3.56
C GLN A 201 -21.94 -5.07 -2.23
N TYR A 202 -20.81 -5.28 -1.54
CA TYR A 202 -20.50 -4.60 -0.28
C TYR A 202 -19.91 -3.20 -0.47
N VAL A 203 -19.58 -2.77 -1.69
CA VAL A 203 -18.98 -1.45 -1.92
C VAL A 203 -20.04 -0.34 -1.84
N GLY A 204 -21.17 -0.47 -2.54
CA GLY A 204 -22.20 0.57 -2.57
C GLY A 204 -21.63 1.99 -2.76
N SER A 205 -22.08 2.95 -1.96
CA SER A 205 -21.61 4.34 -2.01
C SER A 205 -20.20 4.57 -1.44
N CYS A 206 -19.57 3.56 -0.81
CA CYS A 206 -18.24 3.67 -0.22
C CYS A 206 -17.12 3.90 -1.24
N GLY A 207 -17.36 3.61 -2.52
CA GLY A 207 -16.40 3.81 -3.61
C GLY A 207 -16.27 5.27 -4.09
N VAL A 208 -17.12 6.19 -3.62
CA VAL A 208 -17.16 7.59 -4.07
C VAL A 208 -17.14 8.52 -2.86
N MET A 209 -16.42 9.65 -2.96
CA MET A 209 -16.40 10.64 -1.88
C MET A 209 -17.70 11.44 -1.91
N GLN A 210 -18.42 11.43 -0.79
CA GLN A 210 -19.76 11.99 -0.71
C GLN A 210 -19.71 13.51 -0.50
N GLU A 211 -20.68 14.21 -1.08
CA GLU A 211 -20.77 15.67 -0.98
C GLU A 211 -21.07 16.10 0.46
N SER A 212 -22.05 15.49 1.12
CA SER A 212 -22.58 15.93 2.40
C SER A 212 -22.50 14.88 3.50
N ASN A 213 -22.61 15.34 4.75
CA ASN A 213 -22.56 14.56 5.96
C ASN A 213 -23.69 13.51 6.06
N GLU A 214 -24.89 13.79 5.52
CA GLU A 214 -26.04 12.87 5.54
C GLU A 214 -25.78 11.60 4.71
N LYS A 215 -24.95 11.70 3.67
CA LYS A 215 -24.60 10.59 2.79
C LYS A 215 -23.31 9.90 3.20
N LYS A 216 -22.69 10.32 4.30
CA LYS A 216 -21.38 9.83 4.77
C LYS A 216 -21.34 8.31 4.83
N THR A 217 -20.23 7.76 4.37
CA THR A 217 -19.98 6.32 4.34
C THR A 217 -18.92 5.90 5.33
N ALA A 218 -18.75 4.58 5.47
CA ALA A 218 -17.74 4.00 6.35
C ALA A 218 -16.30 4.25 5.85
N THR A 219 -16.09 4.37 4.53
CA THR A 219 -14.78 4.64 3.91
C THR A 219 -14.16 5.92 4.45
N MET A 220 -12.82 5.93 4.50
CA MET A 220 -12.06 7.09 4.96
C MET A 220 -10.76 7.23 4.18
N LEU A 221 -10.32 8.49 4.08
CA LEU A 221 -9.03 8.88 3.54
C LEU A 221 -8.26 9.61 4.63
N ARG A 222 -7.14 9.03 5.08
CA ARG A 222 -6.28 9.63 6.09
C ARG A 222 -5.01 10.16 5.45
N LEU A 223 -4.70 11.42 5.71
CA LEU A 223 -3.45 12.06 5.30
C LEU A 223 -2.61 12.26 6.55
N PHE A 224 -1.34 11.84 6.51
CA PHE A 224 -0.43 11.94 7.64
C PHE A 224 0.77 12.81 7.29
N ARG A 225 1.26 13.54 8.27
CA ARG A 225 2.61 14.11 8.36
C ARG A 225 3.25 13.60 9.64
N TYR A 226 4.36 12.90 9.52
CA TYR A 226 5.12 12.38 10.65
C TYR A 226 6.21 13.37 11.07
N GLU A 227 6.41 13.49 12.38
CA GLU A 227 7.38 14.39 13.00
C GLU A 227 8.63 13.64 13.45
N GLY A 228 9.78 14.27 13.23
CA GLY A 228 11.08 13.77 13.66
C GLY A 228 11.65 12.66 12.77
N TRP A 229 12.97 12.47 12.91
CA TRP A 229 13.75 11.43 12.23
C TRP A 229 14.44 10.52 13.23
N GLU A 230 13.90 10.39 14.44
CA GLU A 230 14.39 9.41 15.38
C GLU A 230 13.90 8.03 14.94
N ALA A 231 14.76 7.02 15.06
CA ALA A 231 14.38 5.65 14.73
C ALA A 231 13.36 5.16 15.77
N LYS A 232 12.10 4.98 15.35
CA LYS A 232 11.00 4.59 16.24
C LYS A 232 9.85 3.94 15.48
N VAL A 233 9.01 3.21 16.20
CA VAL A 233 7.69 2.78 15.70
C VAL A 233 6.74 3.98 15.86
N VAL A 234 6.14 4.42 14.76
CA VAL A 234 5.23 5.60 14.72
C VAL A 234 3.76 5.18 14.61
N ALA A 235 3.51 3.96 14.16
CA ALA A 235 2.23 3.28 14.29
C ALA A 235 2.50 1.82 14.65
N GLU A 236 1.89 1.36 15.74
CA GLU A 236 2.03 -0.01 16.24
C GLU A 236 1.52 -1.05 15.23
N PRO A 237 2.00 -2.31 15.31
CA PRO A 237 1.48 -3.41 14.51
C PRO A 237 -0.04 -3.57 14.60
N HIS A 238 -0.72 -3.51 13.45
CA HIS A 238 -2.16 -3.75 13.35
C HIS A 238 -2.54 -4.25 11.95
N ALA A 239 -3.83 -4.54 11.76
CA ALA A 239 -4.43 -4.76 10.45
C ALA A 239 -5.67 -3.87 10.35
N ASP A 240 -5.88 -3.27 9.18
CA ASP A 240 -6.99 -2.36 8.99
C ASP A 240 -8.33 -3.09 9.08
N LEU A 241 -9.30 -2.43 9.70
CA LEU A 241 -10.69 -2.76 9.49
C LEU A 241 -11.08 -2.34 8.06
N GLY A 242 -11.93 -3.09 7.37
CA GLY A 242 -12.34 -2.76 6.01
C GLY A 242 -12.25 -3.91 5.02
N LEU A 243 -12.56 -3.63 3.75
CA LEU A 243 -12.39 -4.56 2.63
C LEU A 243 -10.93 -4.53 2.16
N LEU A 244 -10.46 -3.37 1.72
CA LEU A 244 -9.11 -3.15 1.21
C LEU A 244 -8.60 -1.81 1.70
N SER A 245 -7.30 -1.72 1.99
CA SER A 245 -6.62 -0.44 2.20
C SER A 245 -5.47 -0.25 1.23
N VAL A 246 -5.18 1.01 0.88
CA VAL A 246 -4.06 1.39 0.02
C VAL A 246 -3.26 2.48 0.71
N VAL A 247 -1.96 2.25 0.84
CA VAL A 247 -1.01 3.16 1.46
C VAL A 247 -0.01 3.64 0.41
N VAL A 248 0.14 4.95 0.33
CA VAL A 248 1.20 5.61 -0.44
C VAL A 248 2.03 6.45 0.51
N GLY A 249 3.34 6.20 0.59
CA GLY A 249 4.30 7.03 1.29
C GLY A 249 5.19 7.81 0.32
N ASN A 250 5.56 9.04 0.67
CA ASN A 250 6.56 9.80 -0.11
C ASN A 250 8.01 9.46 0.29
N VAL A 251 8.18 8.88 1.48
CA VAL A 251 9.45 8.39 2.05
C VAL A 251 9.17 7.03 2.68
N PRO A 252 10.08 6.05 2.57
CA PRO A 252 9.89 4.74 3.17
C PRO A 252 9.68 4.78 4.69
N GLY A 253 8.63 4.12 5.14
CA GLY A 253 8.29 3.94 6.56
C GLY A 253 7.26 2.84 6.81
N LEU A 254 6.48 2.44 5.80
CA LEU A 254 5.58 1.30 5.92
C LEU A 254 6.37 -0.02 5.95
N GLU A 255 6.04 -0.87 6.92
CA GLU A 255 6.44 -2.26 6.97
C GLU A 255 5.21 -3.16 7.03
N VAL A 256 5.28 -4.30 6.36
CA VAL A 256 4.19 -5.29 6.25
C VAL A 256 4.67 -6.65 6.78
N TRP A 257 3.76 -7.44 7.33
CA TRP A 257 4.09 -8.76 7.87
C TRP A 257 4.18 -9.78 6.74
N ASP A 258 5.32 -10.48 6.63
CA ASP A 258 5.57 -11.47 5.56
C ASP A 258 5.42 -12.93 6.04
N ALA A 259 4.65 -13.12 7.12
CA ALA A 259 4.51 -14.35 7.91
C ALA A 259 5.73 -14.72 8.78
N HIS A 260 6.89 -14.07 8.62
CA HIS A 260 8.11 -14.38 9.36
C HIS A 260 8.73 -13.16 10.06
N SER A 261 8.66 -12.00 9.42
CA SER A 261 9.30 -10.76 9.84
C SER A 261 8.56 -9.54 9.26
N TRP A 262 8.92 -8.36 9.77
CA TRP A 262 8.47 -7.09 9.19
C TRP A 262 9.30 -6.77 7.95
N PHE A 263 8.61 -6.65 6.82
CA PHE A 263 9.18 -6.40 5.51
C PHE A 263 9.03 -4.91 5.13
N ALA A 264 10.15 -4.25 4.86
CA ALA A 264 10.24 -2.84 4.48
C ALA A 264 9.80 -2.59 3.03
N VAL A 265 8.52 -2.82 2.73
CA VAL A 265 7.96 -2.81 1.37
C VAL A 265 8.29 -1.55 0.59
N GLU A 266 8.16 -0.36 1.20
CA GLU A 266 8.44 0.91 0.52
C GLU A 266 9.93 1.07 0.15
N LYS A 267 10.86 0.57 0.98
CA LYS A 267 12.31 0.62 0.67
C LYS A 267 12.65 -0.25 -0.52
N GLU A 268 12.04 -1.42 -0.63
CA GLU A 268 12.34 -2.34 -1.72
C GLU A 268 11.72 -1.88 -3.04
N VAL A 269 10.52 -1.27 -2.99
CA VAL A 269 9.92 -0.60 -4.15
C VAL A 269 10.80 0.56 -4.63
N GLU A 270 11.26 1.42 -3.71
CA GLU A 270 12.16 2.54 -4.02
C GLU A 270 13.49 2.05 -4.61
N LYS A 271 14.11 1.03 -4.00
CA LYS A 271 15.38 0.45 -4.47
C LYS A 271 15.27 -0.18 -5.86
N ALA A 272 14.09 -0.69 -6.21
CA ALA A 272 13.80 -1.19 -7.55
C ALA A 272 13.55 -0.06 -8.57
N GLY A 273 13.63 1.22 -8.16
CA GLY A 273 13.35 2.38 -9.01
C GLY A 273 11.87 2.49 -9.38
N MET A 274 10.99 1.80 -8.65
CA MET A 274 9.56 1.78 -8.93
C MET A 274 8.83 2.83 -8.10
N LYS A 275 7.72 3.32 -8.65
CA LYS A 275 6.71 4.09 -7.91
C LYS A 275 5.44 3.25 -7.79
N GLY A 276 4.79 3.34 -6.64
CA GLY A 276 3.64 2.50 -6.37
C GLY A 276 2.99 2.78 -5.04
N ALA A 277 2.06 1.90 -4.69
CA ALA A 277 1.38 1.86 -3.41
C ALA A 277 1.46 0.44 -2.83
N SER A 278 1.20 0.30 -1.54
CA SER A 278 0.96 -1.00 -0.91
C SER A 278 -0.55 -1.18 -0.74
N MET A 279 -1.09 -2.31 -1.18
CA MET A 279 -2.49 -2.67 -1.00
C MET A 279 -2.61 -3.82 0.00
N LEU A 280 -3.50 -3.70 0.98
CA LEU A 280 -3.67 -4.66 2.06
C LEU A 280 -5.13 -5.13 2.14
N GLY A 281 -5.32 -6.41 2.46
CA GLY A 281 -6.62 -6.96 2.84
C GLY A 281 -7.04 -6.45 4.22
N GLY A 282 -8.28 -6.01 4.36
CA GLY A 282 -8.83 -5.62 5.65
C GLY A 282 -9.58 -6.76 6.34
N ARG A 283 -9.92 -6.56 7.63
CA ARG A 283 -10.64 -7.56 8.44
C ARG A 283 -12.04 -7.92 7.91
N GLN A 284 -12.72 -7.02 7.21
CA GLN A 284 -14.01 -7.36 6.59
C GLN A 284 -13.81 -8.28 5.40
N LEU A 285 -12.80 -8.03 4.55
CA LEU A 285 -12.47 -8.97 3.45
C LEU A 285 -12.02 -10.33 3.99
N GLU A 286 -11.22 -10.37 5.04
CA GLU A 286 -10.83 -11.63 5.68
C GLU A 286 -12.06 -12.42 6.13
N ARG A 287 -13.06 -11.77 6.73
CA ARG A 287 -14.30 -12.42 7.12
C ARG A 287 -15.14 -12.86 5.92
N LEU A 288 -15.37 -11.97 4.95
CA LEU A 288 -16.21 -12.22 3.77
C LEU A 288 -15.60 -13.24 2.81
N SER A 289 -14.28 -13.42 2.82
CA SER A 289 -13.58 -14.45 2.05
C SER A 289 -13.34 -15.74 2.84
N ASN A 290 -13.93 -15.87 4.04
CA ASN A 290 -13.73 -17.01 4.93
C ASN A 290 -12.22 -17.30 5.21
N GLY A 291 -11.42 -16.25 5.40
CA GLY A 291 -9.98 -16.34 5.65
C GLY A 291 -9.12 -16.72 4.44
N ARG A 292 -9.70 -16.77 3.23
CA ARG A 292 -8.95 -17.04 1.98
C ARG A 292 -8.08 -15.86 1.54
N TYR A 293 -8.44 -14.66 1.98
CA TYR A 293 -7.66 -13.44 1.85
C TYR A 293 -7.43 -12.87 3.26
N PRO A 294 -6.29 -13.19 3.90
CA PRO A 294 -6.04 -12.77 5.27
C PRO A 294 -5.90 -11.26 5.37
N ALA A 295 -6.14 -10.70 6.54
CA ALA A 295 -5.93 -9.28 6.75
C ALA A 295 -4.41 -8.95 6.80
N GLY A 296 -4.00 -7.93 6.06
CA GLY A 296 -2.60 -7.52 5.94
C GLY A 296 -2.09 -6.84 7.21
N GLY A 297 -1.26 -7.55 7.97
CA GLY A 297 -0.56 -6.98 9.12
C GLY A 297 0.48 -5.95 8.67
N HIS A 298 0.47 -4.77 9.28
CA HIS A 298 1.41 -3.71 8.95
C HIS A 298 1.73 -2.83 10.18
N ARG A 299 2.81 -2.07 10.07
CA ARG A 299 3.23 -1.04 11.03
C ARG A 299 3.90 0.10 10.29
N VAL A 300 4.09 1.24 10.97
CA VAL A 300 4.85 2.36 10.41
C VAL A 300 6.04 2.65 11.31
N VAL A 301 7.22 2.74 10.71
CA VAL A 301 8.48 3.04 11.37
C VAL A 301 9.12 4.27 10.76
N SER A 302 9.84 5.02 11.59
CA SER A 302 10.86 5.96 11.17
C SER A 302 12.20 5.23 11.24
N TYR A 303 12.98 5.26 10.16
CA TYR A 303 14.25 4.53 10.08
C TYR A 303 15.45 5.31 10.60
N GLY A 304 15.27 6.53 11.09
CA GLY A 304 16.40 7.39 11.43
C GLY A 304 16.86 8.28 10.27
N LEU A 305 17.70 9.27 10.56
CA LEU A 305 18.51 9.93 9.53
C LEU A 305 19.48 8.92 8.88
N PRO A 306 19.70 8.97 7.55
CA PRO A 306 20.80 8.26 6.93
C PRO A 306 22.12 8.71 7.57
N ASN A 307 23.00 7.77 7.93
CA ASN A 307 24.27 8.08 8.60
C ASN A 307 25.01 9.25 7.91
N PRO A 308 25.50 10.27 8.66
CA PRO A 308 26.13 11.46 8.10
C PRO A 308 27.50 11.22 7.45
N SER A 309 27.97 9.98 7.35
CA SER A 309 29.33 9.63 6.91
C SER A 309 29.58 9.67 5.40
N SER A 310 28.65 10.14 4.57
CA SER A 310 28.82 10.06 3.11
C SER A 310 28.44 11.28 2.27
N SER A 311 28.25 12.47 2.86
CA SER A 311 28.33 13.80 2.20
C SER A 311 27.83 14.88 3.17
N PRO A 312 28.39 16.11 3.17
CA PRO A 312 27.74 17.24 3.81
C PRO A 312 26.43 17.52 3.07
N LEU A 313 25.30 17.20 3.70
CA LEU A 313 24.01 17.58 3.17
C LEU A 313 23.89 19.12 3.25
N PRO A 314 23.41 19.79 2.19
CA PRO A 314 23.03 21.20 2.30
C PRO A 314 21.97 21.33 3.40
N GLU A 315 22.09 22.37 4.23
CA GLU A 315 21.14 22.80 5.26
C GLU A 315 19.80 23.26 4.67
N SER A 316 19.20 22.50 3.74
CA SER A 316 17.82 22.76 3.36
C SER A 316 16.90 22.12 4.41
N GLU A 317 16.19 22.97 5.13
CA GLU A 317 15.17 22.61 6.12
C GLU A 317 14.03 21.70 5.58
N ASP A 318 14.02 21.43 4.27
CA ASP A 318 12.91 20.86 3.52
C ASP A 318 12.72 19.34 3.67
N LYS A 319 13.66 18.62 4.29
CA LYS A 319 13.50 17.17 4.56
C LYS A 319 13.04 16.88 6.00
N LYS A 320 12.14 17.68 6.58
CA LYS A 320 11.71 17.49 7.98
C LYS A 320 10.62 16.42 8.19
N HIS A 321 9.93 15.94 7.15
CA HIS A 321 8.72 15.12 7.34
C HIS A 321 8.54 13.98 6.33
N ARG A 322 8.01 12.85 6.81
CA ARG A 322 7.36 11.82 5.99
C ARG A 322 5.88 12.18 5.86
N PHE A 323 5.33 12.01 4.67
CA PHE A 323 3.90 12.10 4.40
C PHE A 323 3.38 10.74 3.92
N SER A 324 2.16 10.39 4.30
CA SER A 324 1.47 9.24 3.73
C SER A 324 -0.01 9.51 3.47
N ILE A 325 -0.52 8.88 2.43
CA ILE A 325 -1.93 8.78 2.10
C ILE A 325 -2.38 7.36 2.44
N VAL A 326 -3.45 7.23 3.21
CA VAL A 326 -4.07 5.94 3.54
C VAL A 326 -5.54 6.00 3.14
N PHE A 327 -5.91 5.21 2.14
CA PHE A 327 -7.30 5.02 1.73
C PHE A 327 -7.80 3.70 2.28
N VAL A 328 -8.93 3.69 2.99
CA VAL A 328 -9.51 2.47 3.56
C VAL A 328 -10.92 2.28 3.03
N LEU A 329 -11.09 1.39 2.05
CA LEU A 329 -12.40 1.00 1.53
C LEU A 329 -13.11 0.13 2.56
N ARG A 330 -14.26 0.59 3.05
CA ARG A 330 -15.13 -0.18 3.95
C ARG A 330 -16.33 -0.73 3.20
N ALA A 331 -16.92 -1.80 3.74
CA ALA A 331 -18.24 -2.22 3.34
C ALA A 331 -19.27 -1.11 3.63
N HIS A 332 -20.27 -0.98 2.77
CA HIS A 332 -21.41 -0.09 2.94
C HIS A 332 -22.32 -0.52 4.09
N GLU A 333 -22.97 0.45 4.72
CA GLU A 333 -23.96 0.21 5.78
C GLU A 333 -25.28 0.91 5.41
N PRO A 334 -26.44 0.25 5.57
CA PRO A 334 -26.62 -1.14 6.02
C PRO A 334 -26.56 -2.14 4.83
N THR A 335 -25.56 -3.05 4.82
CA THR A 335 -25.57 -4.22 3.92
C THR A 335 -25.76 -5.50 4.73
N ILE A 336 -26.78 -6.29 4.38
CA ILE A 336 -27.06 -7.59 5.01
C ILE A 336 -26.03 -8.61 4.52
N ILE A 337 -25.40 -9.33 5.43
CA ILE A 337 -24.48 -10.42 5.10
C ILE A 337 -25.28 -11.72 5.05
N ASN A 338 -25.40 -12.31 3.86
CA ASN A 338 -25.89 -13.67 3.69
C ASN A 338 -24.70 -14.61 3.51
N SER A 339 -24.36 -15.37 4.56
CA SER A 339 -23.21 -16.30 4.54
C SER A 339 -23.40 -17.48 3.59
N ASP A 340 -24.64 -17.83 3.24
CA ASP A 340 -24.91 -18.97 2.35
C ASP A 340 -24.59 -18.65 0.88
N THR A 341 -24.43 -17.37 0.57
CA THR A 341 -24.10 -16.86 -0.77
C THR A 341 -22.62 -16.47 -0.94
N LEU A 342 -21.78 -16.71 0.08
CA LEU A 342 -20.37 -16.30 0.14
C LEU A 342 -19.38 -17.47 0.15
#